data_AF-A0A7J8F924-F1
#
_entry.id   AF-A0A7J8F924-F1
#
_cell.length_a   1.000
_cell.length_b   1.000
_cell.length_c   1.000
_cell.angle_alpha   90.00
_cell.angle_beta   90.00
_cell.angle_gamma   90.00
#
_symmetry.space_group_name_H-M   'P 1'
#
loop_
_entity.id
_entity.type
_entity.pdbx_description
1 polymer ?
#
loop_
_entity_poly.entity_id
_entity_poly.type
_entity_poly.pdbx_seq_one_letter_code
_entity_poly.pdbx_strand_id
1 'polypeptide(L)'
;MYMAGTDGEKEHANAKKILLEIGELFQIQDDYLDLFGDSSVTGKIGTDIQDNKCSWLVVQGLQRASPEQRQIPQENYGQKEAEKVARVKALCEELDLQAVFLQYEEDRYSHLMDLTEQYSSPLPPAIFLRLAQQIYK
;
A
#
# COMPACT_ATOMS: atom_id res chain seq x y z
N MET A 1 5.04 23.56 5.36
CA MET A 1 4.33 24.65 4.65
C MET A 1 4.05 25.81 5.59
N TYR A 2 3.26 25.63 6.66
CA TYR A 2 2.97 26.71 7.63
C TYR A 2 4.21 27.40 8.22
N MET A 3 5.21 26.64 8.68
CA MET A 3 6.44 27.23 9.24
C MET A 3 7.27 28.03 8.24
N ALA A 4 7.07 27.81 6.94
CA ALA A 4 7.70 28.57 5.86
C ALA A 4 6.85 29.79 5.44
N GLY A 5 5.77 30.10 6.17
CA GLY A 5 4.84 31.16 5.83
C GLY A 5 3.87 30.81 4.69
N THR A 6 3.79 29.54 4.26
CA THR A 6 2.82 29.10 3.26
C THR A 6 1.58 28.53 3.96
N ASP A 7 0.55 29.36 4.10
CA ASP A 7 -0.73 29.04 4.75
C ASP A 7 -1.94 29.16 3.81
N GLY A 8 -1.72 29.46 2.53
CA GLY A 8 -2.75 29.59 1.51
C GLY A 8 -3.53 28.29 1.25
N GLU A 9 -4.85 28.39 1.21
CA GLU A 9 -5.75 27.23 1.06
C GLU A 9 -5.49 26.45 -0.24
N LYS A 10 -5.21 27.16 -1.35
CA LYS A 10 -4.96 26.54 -2.65
C LYS A 10 -3.69 25.70 -2.64
N GLU A 11 -2.61 26.22 -2.08
CA GLU A 11 -1.33 25.53 -1.97
C GLU A 11 -1.47 24.27 -1.11
N HIS A 12 -2.17 24.36 0.02
CA HIS A 12 -2.44 23.22 0.89
C HIS A 12 -3.36 22.19 0.24
N ALA A 13 -4.40 22.62 -0.49
CA ALA A 13 -5.29 21.73 -1.21
C ALA A 13 -4.54 20.96 -2.33
N ASN A 14 -3.67 21.66 -3.08
CA ASN A 14 -2.83 21.05 -4.10
C ASN A 14 -1.82 20.06 -3.49
N ALA A 15 -1.12 20.46 -2.43
CA ALA A 15 -0.19 19.57 -1.73
C ALA A 15 -0.93 18.34 -1.16
N LYS A 16 -2.13 18.53 -0.60
CA LYS A 16 -2.96 17.45 -0.06
C LYS A 16 -3.31 16.42 -1.14
N LYS A 17 -3.63 16.84 -2.36
CA LYS A 17 -3.89 15.90 -3.47
C LYS A 17 -2.71 14.97 -3.68
N ILE A 18 -1.49 15.51 -3.77
CA ILE A 18 -0.28 14.69 -3.98
C ILE A 18 -0.01 13.81 -2.74
N LEU A 19 -0.05 14.40 -1.55
CA LEU A 19 0.34 13.71 -0.30
C LEU A 19 -0.61 12.58 0.10
N LEU A 20 -1.90 12.69 -0.21
CA LEU A 20 -2.85 11.59 0.04
C LEU A 20 -2.53 10.38 -0.82
N GLU A 21 -2.15 10.58 -2.07
CA GLU A 21 -1.78 9.49 -2.99
C GLU A 21 -0.47 8.82 -2.57
N ILE A 22 0.49 9.61 -2.07
CA ILE A 22 1.72 9.09 -1.44
C ILE A 22 1.37 8.24 -0.21
N GLY A 23 0.48 8.75 0.64
CA GLY A 23 0.06 8.06 1.85
C GLY A 23 -0.65 6.73 1.56
N GLU A 24 -1.51 6.69 0.54
CA GLU A 24 -2.16 5.47 0.08
C GLU A 24 -1.14 4.44 -0.40
N LEU A 25 -0.21 4.84 -1.29
CA LEU A 25 0.85 3.95 -1.77
C LEU A 25 1.71 3.40 -0.62
N PHE A 26 2.08 4.26 0.33
CA PHE A 26 2.85 3.86 1.50
C PHE A 26 2.12 2.81 2.35
N GLN A 27 0.82 3.01 2.61
CA GLN A 27 0.06 2.06 3.41
C GLN A 27 -0.11 0.72 2.68
N ILE A 28 -0.36 0.75 1.37
CA ILE A 28 -0.48 -0.48 0.57
C ILE A 28 0.84 -1.24 0.49
N GLN A 29 1.97 -0.53 0.42
CA GLN A 29 3.29 -1.14 0.53
C GLN A 29 3.53 -1.74 1.91
N ASP A 30 3.12 -1.08 3.01
CA ASP A 30 3.21 -1.66 4.36
C ASP A 30 2.40 -2.95 4.48
N ASP A 31 1.16 -2.97 3.98
CA ASP A 31 0.29 -4.14 3.94
C ASP A 31 0.92 -5.29 3.11
N TYR A 32 1.55 -4.95 1.97
CA TYR A 32 2.28 -5.92 1.15
C TYR A 32 3.48 -6.52 1.90
N LEU A 33 4.30 -5.66 2.50
CA LEU A 33 5.49 -6.05 3.25
C LEU A 33 5.16 -6.79 4.54
N ASP A 34 3.97 -6.60 5.11
CA ASP A 34 3.51 -7.36 6.27
C ASP A 34 3.42 -8.86 5.94
N LEU A 35 2.95 -9.23 4.74
CA LEU A 35 2.84 -10.64 4.35
C LEU A 35 4.07 -11.19 3.60
N PHE A 36 4.62 -10.40 2.69
CA PHE A 36 5.66 -10.83 1.75
C PHE A 36 7.05 -10.28 2.07
N GLY A 37 7.15 -9.30 2.97
CA GLY A 37 8.42 -8.69 3.35
C GLY A 37 9.30 -9.63 4.18
N ASP A 38 10.61 -9.46 4.02
CA ASP A 38 11.61 -10.11 4.88
C ASP A 38 11.65 -9.40 6.24
N SER A 39 11.35 -10.12 7.32
CA SER A 39 11.32 -9.58 8.68
C SER A 39 12.68 -9.04 9.16
N SER A 40 13.79 -9.51 8.58
CA SER A 40 15.13 -8.97 8.85
C SER A 40 15.34 -7.57 8.26
N VAL A 41 14.59 -7.24 7.20
CA VAL A 41 14.63 -5.93 6.54
C VAL A 41 13.55 -5.00 7.10
N THR A 42 12.32 -5.50 7.29
CA THR A 42 11.21 -4.69 7.82
C THR A 42 11.35 -4.44 9.33
N GLY A 43 12.12 -5.27 10.03
CA GLY A 43 12.30 -5.18 11.49
C GLY A 43 11.08 -5.62 12.29
N LYS A 44 10.04 -6.16 11.63
CA LYS A 44 8.80 -6.65 12.25
C LYS A 44 8.36 -7.98 11.63
N ILE A 45 7.67 -8.78 12.43
CA ILE A 45 6.90 -9.92 11.93
C ILE A 45 5.51 -9.40 11.58
N GLY A 46 5.01 -9.74 10.40
CA GLY A 46 3.66 -9.34 10.00
C GLY A 46 2.57 -10.05 10.78
N THR A 47 1.49 -9.33 11.04
CA THR A 47 0.36 -9.78 11.87
C THR A 47 -1.00 -9.50 11.25
N ASP A 48 -1.06 -8.92 10.05
CA ASP A 48 -2.32 -8.45 9.45
C ASP A 48 -3.39 -9.55 9.33
N ILE A 49 -2.96 -10.75 8.94
CA ILE A 49 -3.86 -11.91 8.82
C ILE A 49 -4.40 -12.31 10.19
N GLN A 50 -3.53 -12.44 11.20
CA GLN A 50 -3.90 -12.83 12.56
C GLN A 50 -4.80 -11.79 13.24
N ASP A 51 -4.53 -10.52 12.98
CA ASP A 51 -5.23 -9.39 13.57
C ASP A 51 -6.55 -9.06 12.84
N ASN A 52 -6.91 -9.86 11.83
CA ASN A 52 -8.12 -9.66 11.02
C ASN A 52 -8.16 -8.27 10.38
N LYS A 53 -7.02 -7.75 9.93
CA LYS A 53 -6.96 -6.43 9.31
C LYS A 53 -7.55 -6.46 7.91
N CYS A 54 -8.23 -5.37 7.55
CA CYS A 54 -8.68 -5.11 6.18
C CYS A 54 -7.51 -4.58 5.35
N SER A 55 -6.48 -5.40 5.17
CA SER A 55 -5.31 -5.05 4.38
C SER A 55 -5.62 -5.05 2.89
N TRP A 56 -4.82 -4.34 2.10
CA TRP A 56 -4.95 -4.32 0.65
C TRP A 56 -4.92 -5.73 0.05
N LEU A 57 -4.07 -6.62 0.58
CA LEU A 57 -3.92 -7.99 0.09
C LEU A 57 -5.20 -8.82 0.22
N VAL A 58 -5.92 -8.73 1.34
CA VAL A 58 -7.18 -9.49 1.50
C VAL A 58 -8.27 -8.94 0.60
N VAL A 59 -8.32 -7.61 0.39
CA VAL A 59 -9.27 -6.99 -0.55
C VAL A 59 -9.00 -7.46 -1.98
N GLN A 60 -7.74 -7.41 -2.44
CA GLN A 60 -7.38 -7.86 -3.79
C GLN A 60 -7.60 -9.36 -3.97
N GLY A 61 -7.30 -10.16 -2.93
CA GLY A 61 -7.55 -11.60 -2.91
C GLY A 61 -9.03 -11.92 -3.08
N LEU A 62 -9.91 -11.30 -2.29
CA LEU A 62 -11.36 -11.54 -2.38
C LEU A 62 -11.97 -11.10 -3.71
N GLN A 63 -11.45 -10.03 -4.32
CA GLN A 63 -11.89 -9.55 -5.64
C GLN A 63 -11.57 -10.55 -6.76
N ARG A 64 -10.48 -11.32 -6.64
CA ARG A 64 -9.99 -12.27 -7.66
C ARG A 64 -10.35 -13.73 -7.39
N ALA A 65 -10.57 -14.07 -6.12
CA ALA A 65 -10.85 -15.44 -5.70
C ALA A 65 -12.17 -15.98 -6.29
N SER A 66 -12.13 -17.23 -6.72
CA SER A 66 -13.32 -18.02 -7.02
C SER A 66 -14.20 -18.22 -5.77
N PRO A 67 -15.47 -18.62 -5.92
CA PRO A 67 -16.34 -18.94 -4.77
C PRO A 67 -15.73 -19.97 -3.81
N GLU A 68 -15.02 -20.97 -4.34
CA GLU A 68 -14.34 -22.01 -3.57
C GLU A 68 -13.11 -21.43 -2.85
N GLN A 69 -12.30 -20.64 -3.55
CA GLN A 69 -11.14 -19.98 -2.97
C GLN A 69 -11.53 -19.00 -1.85
N ARG A 70 -12.70 -18.35 -1.92
CA ARG A 70 -13.22 -17.45 -0.88
C ARG A 70 -13.51 -18.14 0.45
N GLN A 71 -13.72 -19.46 0.47
CA GLN A 71 -13.87 -20.20 1.73
C GLN A 71 -12.58 -20.22 2.55
N ILE A 72 -11.42 -20.19 1.89
CA ILE A 72 -10.12 -20.20 2.55
C ILE A 72 -9.97 -19.03 3.53
N PRO A 73 -10.05 -17.75 3.12
CA PRO A 73 -9.96 -16.64 4.07
C PRO A 73 -11.14 -16.65 5.06
N GLN A 74 -12.33 -17.13 4.68
CA GLN A 74 -13.46 -17.22 5.60
C GLN A 74 -13.21 -18.14 6.80
N GLU A 75 -12.45 -19.23 6.61
CA GLU A 75 -12.13 -20.20 7.65
C GLU A 75 -10.81 -19.91 8.39
N ASN A 76 -9.89 -19.19 7.72
CA ASN A 76 -8.50 -19.08 8.15
C ASN A 76 -8.04 -17.66 8.53
N TYR A 77 -8.71 -16.60 8.03
CA TYR A 77 -8.33 -15.22 8.32
C TYR A 77 -8.78 -14.77 9.73
N GLY A 78 -8.00 -13.92 10.39
CA GLY A 78 -8.26 -13.47 11.76
C GLY A 78 -7.99 -14.53 12.84
N GLN A 79 -7.20 -15.55 12.51
CA GLN A 79 -6.88 -16.69 13.36
C GLN A 79 -5.37 -16.69 13.68
N LYS A 80 -4.99 -17.12 14.89
CA LYS A 80 -3.60 -16.99 15.39
C LYS A 80 -2.72 -18.18 15.03
N GLU A 81 -3.34 -19.28 14.62
CA GLU A 81 -2.67 -20.53 14.28
C GLU A 81 -1.83 -20.35 13.00
N ALA A 82 -0.54 -20.68 13.09
CA ALA A 82 0.41 -20.49 11.99
C ALA A 82 0.01 -21.24 10.71
N GLU A 83 -0.63 -22.41 10.84
CA GLU A 83 -1.20 -23.17 9.71
C GLU A 83 -2.25 -22.37 8.94
N LYS A 84 -3.15 -21.70 9.64
CA LYS A 84 -4.23 -20.91 9.03
C LYS A 84 -3.67 -19.68 8.33
N VAL A 85 -2.72 -19.00 8.96
CA VAL A 85 -1.98 -17.89 8.34
C VAL A 85 -1.26 -18.34 7.08
N ALA A 86 -0.57 -19.48 7.12
CA ALA A 86 0.11 -20.05 5.96
C ALA A 86 -0.88 -20.41 4.84
N ARG A 87 -2.08 -20.87 5.17
CA ARG A 87 -3.12 -21.18 4.17
C ARG A 87 -3.63 -19.94 3.45
N VAL A 88 -3.84 -18.84 4.16
CA VAL A 88 -4.19 -17.54 3.57
C VAL A 88 -3.04 -17.04 2.69
N LYS A 89 -1.79 -17.11 3.19
CA LYS A 89 -0.61 -16.71 2.42
C LYS A 89 -0.50 -17.49 1.10
N ALA A 90 -0.67 -18.81 1.16
CA ALA A 90 -0.63 -19.66 -0.03
C ALA A 90 -1.70 -19.29 -1.06
N LEU A 91 -2.89 -18.88 -0.62
CA LEU A 91 -3.92 -18.35 -1.53
C LEU A 91 -3.48 -17.03 -2.17
N CYS A 92 -2.87 -16.13 -1.41
CA CYS A 92 -2.33 -14.87 -1.96
C CYS A 92 -1.25 -15.12 -3.02
N GLU A 93 -0.41 -16.15 -2.84
CA GLU A 93 0.57 -16.60 -3.83
C GLU A 93 -0.11 -17.23 -5.05
N GLU A 94 -1.12 -18.08 -4.86
CA GLU A 94 -1.90 -18.71 -5.95
C GLU A 94 -2.63 -17.68 -6.83
N LEU A 95 -3.10 -16.59 -6.23
CA LEU A 95 -3.74 -15.46 -6.92
C LEU A 95 -2.76 -14.46 -7.53
N ASP A 96 -1.45 -14.73 -7.45
CA ASP A 96 -0.36 -13.90 -7.95
C ASP A 96 -0.45 -12.44 -7.46
N LEU A 97 -0.80 -12.25 -6.19
CA LEU A 97 -0.98 -10.91 -5.63
C LEU A 97 0.33 -10.11 -5.56
N GLN A 98 1.48 -10.77 -5.65
CA GLN A 98 2.77 -10.09 -5.78
C GLN A 98 2.88 -9.38 -7.13
N ALA A 99 2.52 -10.03 -8.25
CA ALA A 99 2.50 -9.36 -9.55
C ALA A 99 1.45 -8.24 -9.60
N VAL A 100 0.28 -8.47 -8.98
CA VAL A 100 -0.76 -7.43 -8.86
C VAL A 100 -0.25 -6.21 -8.11
N PHE A 101 0.51 -6.41 -7.02
CA PHE A 101 1.11 -5.32 -6.26
C PHE A 101 2.16 -4.57 -7.08
N LEU A 102 3.07 -5.28 -7.75
CA LEU A 102 4.13 -4.65 -8.55
C LEU A 102 3.53 -3.79 -9.68
N GLN A 103 2.49 -4.27 -10.36
CA GLN A 103 1.80 -3.48 -11.37
C GLN A 103 1.12 -2.26 -10.76
N TYR A 104 0.43 -2.43 -9.62
CA TYR A 104 -0.18 -1.32 -8.91
C TYR A 104 0.87 -0.28 -8.50
N GLU A 105 1.99 -0.69 -7.92
CA GLU A 105 3.07 0.20 -7.49
C GLU A 105 3.63 1.03 -8.66
N GLU A 106 3.87 0.40 -9.82
CA GLU A 106 4.32 1.09 -11.04
C GLU A 106 3.27 2.10 -11.55
N ASP A 107 2.02 1.67 -11.70
CA ASP A 107 0.92 2.53 -12.18
C ASP A 107 0.72 3.75 -11.27
N ARG A 108 0.76 3.51 -9.95
CA ARG A 108 0.60 4.54 -8.92
C ARG A 108 1.77 5.51 -8.90
N TYR A 109 2.99 5.02 -9.07
CA TYR A 109 4.16 5.88 -9.15
C TYR A 109 4.10 6.79 -10.37
N SER A 110 3.74 6.26 -11.55
CA SER A 110 3.54 7.07 -12.75
C SER A 110 2.47 8.15 -12.52
N HIS A 111 1.32 7.77 -11.97
CA HIS A 111 0.25 8.72 -11.66
C HIS A 111 0.69 9.82 -10.69
N LEU A 112 1.50 9.46 -9.69
CA LEU A 112 2.05 10.41 -8.73
C LEU A 112 2.99 11.43 -9.38
N MET A 113 3.77 11.02 -10.39
CA MET A 113 4.61 11.93 -11.16
C MET A 113 3.76 12.96 -11.90
N ASP A 114 2.68 12.51 -12.57
CA ASP A 114 1.74 13.40 -13.29
C ASP A 114 1.06 14.40 -12.34
N LEU A 115 0.60 13.93 -11.17
CA LEU A 115 0.01 14.80 -10.15
C LEU A 115 1.01 15.83 -9.62
N THR A 116 2.26 15.42 -9.45
CA THR A 116 3.33 16.31 -9.00
C THR A 116 3.59 17.39 -10.04
N GLU A 117 3.66 17.05 -11.32
CA GLU A 117 3.78 18.03 -12.40
C GLU A 117 2.59 19.01 -12.42
N GLN A 118 1.37 18.49 -12.27
CA GLN A 118 0.15 19.29 -12.35
C GLN A 118 -0.06 20.22 -11.14
N TYR A 119 0.23 19.75 -9.92
CA TYR A 119 -0.21 20.41 -8.70
C TYR A 119 0.91 20.96 -7.80
N SER A 120 2.18 20.66 -8.07
CA SER A 120 3.26 21.12 -7.18
C SER A 120 3.41 22.64 -7.15
N SER A 121 3.23 23.34 -8.26
CA SER A 121 3.41 24.81 -8.34
C SER A 121 2.47 25.56 -7.38
N PRO A 122 2.99 26.54 -6.61
CA PRO A 122 4.34 27.15 -6.68
C PRO A 122 5.41 26.45 -5.84
N LEU A 123 5.09 25.34 -5.16
CA LEU A 123 6.06 24.60 -4.36
C LEU A 123 7.05 23.84 -5.27
N PRO A 124 8.32 23.70 -4.87
CA PRO A 124 9.28 22.89 -5.61
C PRO A 124 8.81 21.42 -5.73
N PRO A 125 8.71 20.85 -6.94
CA PRO A 125 8.34 19.44 -7.15
C PRO A 125 9.22 18.47 -6.35
N ALA A 126 10.50 18.82 -6.18
CA ALA A 126 11.49 18.02 -5.46
C ALA A 126 11.08 17.66 -4.02
N ILE A 127 10.20 18.44 -3.37
CA ILE A 127 9.69 18.11 -2.03
C ILE A 127 8.86 16.83 -2.08
N PHE A 128 7.98 16.71 -3.06
CA PHE A 128 7.10 15.54 -3.23
C PHE A 128 7.87 14.35 -3.81
N LEU A 129 8.73 14.60 -4.81
CA LEU A 129 9.52 13.53 -5.45
C LEU A 129 10.47 12.83 -4.47
N ARG A 130 11.09 13.56 -3.54
CA ARG A 130 11.94 12.95 -2.52
C ARG A 130 11.17 12.03 -1.58
N LEU A 131 9.93 12.40 -1.21
CA LEU A 131 9.07 11.53 -0.40
C LEU A 131 8.66 10.29 -1.20
N ALA A 132 8.26 10.47 -2.46
CA ALA A 132 7.91 9.36 -3.35
C ALA A 132 9.06 8.34 -3.49
N GLN A 133 10.28 8.82 -3.70
CA GLN A 133 11.50 7.99 -3.85
C GLN A 133 11.91 7.24 -2.58
N GLN A 134 11.46 7.67 -1.40
CA GLN A 134 11.71 6.91 -0.16
C GLN A 134 10.79 5.70 -0.02
N ILE A 135 9.67 5.72 -0.75
CA ILE A 135 8.62 4.70 -0.68
C ILE A 135 8.78 3.75 -1.86
N TYR A 136 8.82 4.27 -3.08
CA TYR A 136 9.00 3.49 -4.30
C TYR A 136 10.41 2.88 -4.38
N LYS A 137 10.51 1.56 -4.56
CA LYS A 137 11.78 0.82 -4.63
C LYS A 137 11.94 0.05 -5.92
#